data_AF-A0AB33TSX5-F1
#
_entry.id   AF-A0AB33TSX5-F1
#
_cell.length_a   1.000
_cell.length_b   1.000
_cell.length_c   1.000
_cell.angle_alpha   90.00
_cell.angle_beta   90.00
_cell.angle_gamma   90.00
#
_symmetry.space_group_name_H-M   'P 1'
#
loop_
_entity.id
_entity.type
_entity.pdbx_description
1 polymer ?
#
loop_
_entity_poly.entity_id
_entity_poly.type
_entity_poly.pdbx_seq_one_letter_code
_entity_poly.pdbx_strand_id
1 'polypeptide(L)'
;MPSDAAFPISAEKSKTPPNNRFAMPSETASDGIVSTRRKPMKAFTKITAIVAPLDRSNVDTDAIIPKQFLKSIKRSGFGPNAFDEWRYLDHGEPGMDNSKRPLNPDFSLNQPRYQGAQILLTRKNFGCGSSREHAPWALDDYGFRAVIAPSFADIFFNNCYKNGLLPIVLTEEQVDRLFKEVEANEGYRLSIDLAGQTLTTPGGETLAFDITEHRKHCLLNGLDEIGLTLQHADEIHAFEEKRRQSQPWLFNG
;
A
#
# COMPACT_ATOMS: atom_id res chain seq x y z
N MET A 1 -39.08 62.51 -2.70
CA MET A 1 -38.94 63.79 -3.42
C MET A 1 -38.04 64.69 -2.60
N PRO A 2 -37.11 65.49 -3.17
CA PRO A 2 -36.51 65.54 -4.52
C PRO A 2 -35.07 64.97 -4.53
N SER A 3 -34.48 64.48 -5.63
CA SER A 3 -33.71 65.19 -6.71
C SER A 3 -32.58 66.06 -6.13
N ASP A 4 -31.30 65.94 -6.54
CA ASP A 4 -30.78 66.22 -7.88
C ASP A 4 -29.28 65.90 -8.00
N ALA A 5 -28.87 65.76 -9.26
CA ALA A 5 -27.56 65.37 -9.77
C ALA A 5 -26.52 66.51 -9.75
N ALA A 6 -25.23 66.14 -9.82
CA ALA A 6 -24.24 66.78 -10.71
C ALA A 6 -22.84 66.12 -10.59
N PHE A 7 -22.29 65.73 -11.73
CA PHE A 7 -20.85 65.54 -11.94
C PHE A 7 -20.12 66.89 -11.94
N PRO A 8 -18.79 66.89 -11.75
CA PRO A 8 -17.97 67.55 -12.76
C PRO A 8 -16.73 66.76 -13.21
N ILE A 9 -16.36 67.09 -14.45
CA ILE A 9 -15.17 66.68 -15.21
C ILE A 9 -13.99 67.58 -14.81
N SER A 10 -12.77 67.05 -14.71
CA SER A 10 -11.55 67.55 -15.39
C SER A 10 -10.24 67.15 -14.69
N ALA A 11 -9.30 66.62 -15.48
CA ALA A 11 -7.96 67.18 -15.73
C ALA A 11 -6.87 66.08 -15.80
N GLU A 12 -6.47 65.76 -17.03
CA GLU A 12 -5.20 65.09 -17.33
C GLU A 12 -4.01 65.95 -16.88
N LYS A 13 -3.03 65.31 -16.24
CA LYS A 13 -1.62 65.72 -16.37
C LYS A 13 -0.74 64.48 -16.52
N SER A 14 -0.03 64.46 -17.63
CA SER A 14 1.03 63.55 -18.01
C SER A 14 2.13 63.43 -16.94
N LYS A 15 2.62 62.21 -16.74
CA LYS A 15 3.99 61.94 -16.27
C LYS A 15 4.43 60.56 -16.75
N THR A 16 5.59 60.59 -17.39
CA THR A 16 6.42 59.54 -17.99
C THR A 16 6.56 58.26 -17.13
N PRO A 17 6.62 57.06 -17.75
CA PRO A 17 6.90 55.83 -17.01
C PRO A 17 8.40 55.70 -16.74
N PRO A 18 8.84 55.23 -15.55
CA PRO A 18 10.22 54.84 -15.36
C PRO A 18 10.44 53.48 -16.03
N ASN A 19 11.33 53.50 -17.01
CA ASN A 19 12.04 52.37 -17.56
C ASN A 19 12.85 51.72 -16.43
N ASN A 20 12.53 50.49 -16.03
CA ASN A 20 13.45 49.70 -15.21
C ASN A 20 13.61 48.30 -15.79
N ARG A 21 14.88 47.96 -15.96
CA ARG A 21 15.42 46.88 -16.78
C ARG A 21 14.98 45.51 -16.25
N PHE A 22 14.74 44.61 -17.20
CA PHE A 22 14.68 43.17 -17.00
C PHE A 22 15.88 42.69 -16.17
N ALA A 23 15.62 42.26 -14.94
CA ALA A 23 16.50 41.39 -14.17
C ALA A 23 15.78 40.04 -14.05
N MET A 24 16.26 39.07 -14.81
CA MET A 24 15.90 37.66 -14.65
C MET A 24 16.44 37.16 -13.31
N PRO A 25 15.62 36.58 -12.42
CA PRO A 25 16.16 35.78 -11.33
C PRO A 25 16.76 34.51 -11.93
N SER A 26 18.07 34.35 -11.74
CA SER A 26 18.77 33.09 -11.89
C SER A 26 18.35 32.16 -10.76
N GLU A 27 17.29 31.39 -10.98
CA GLU A 27 17.08 30.14 -10.25
C GLU A 27 17.19 29.01 -11.25
N THR A 28 18.30 28.29 -11.14
CA THR A 28 18.47 26.96 -11.70
C THR A 28 17.34 26.10 -11.13
N ALA A 29 16.26 25.95 -11.89
CA ALA A 29 15.34 24.84 -11.74
C ALA A 29 16.17 23.58 -12.00
N SER A 30 16.70 22.99 -10.93
CA SER A 30 17.11 21.60 -10.97
C SER A 30 15.82 20.84 -11.25
N ASP A 31 15.70 20.33 -12.48
CA ASP A 31 14.70 19.36 -12.87
C ASP A 31 14.69 18.26 -11.81
N GLY A 32 13.76 18.38 -10.87
CA GLY A 32 13.42 17.35 -9.93
C GLY A 32 12.76 16.26 -10.72
N ILE A 33 13.55 15.40 -11.35
CA ILE A 33 13.13 14.06 -11.71
C ILE A 33 12.67 13.46 -10.39
N VAL A 34 11.35 13.52 -10.13
CA VAL A 34 10.70 12.79 -9.05
C VAL A 34 11.03 11.35 -9.35
N SER A 35 12.03 10.85 -8.64
CA SER A 35 12.53 9.50 -8.75
C SER A 35 11.35 8.55 -8.54
N THR A 36 10.83 8.01 -9.63
CA THR A 36 9.84 6.93 -9.70
C THR A 36 10.40 5.60 -9.20
N ARG A 37 11.48 5.62 -8.39
CA ARG A 37 12.09 4.43 -7.79
C ARG A 37 11.01 3.68 -7.03
N ARG A 38 10.72 2.48 -7.53
CA ARG A 38 9.93 1.44 -6.88
C ARG A 38 10.36 1.32 -5.42
N LYS A 39 9.43 1.45 -4.47
CA LYS A 39 9.66 1.11 -3.06
C LYS A 39 10.14 -0.35 -3.03
N PRO A 40 11.36 -0.63 -2.53
CA PRO A 40 11.85 -2.01 -2.47
C PRO A 40 10.94 -2.84 -1.58
N MET A 41 10.71 -4.10 -1.96
CA MET A 41 9.85 -4.99 -1.19
C MET A 41 10.43 -5.19 0.21
N LYS A 42 9.58 -5.07 1.24
CA LYS A 42 10.02 -5.24 2.62
C LYS A 42 10.19 -6.73 2.94
N ALA A 43 11.39 -7.14 3.34
CA ALA A 43 11.64 -8.48 3.81
C ALA A 43 10.72 -8.86 4.99
N PHE A 44 10.20 -10.08 4.97
CA PHE A 44 9.39 -10.66 6.03
C PHE A 44 10.17 -11.81 6.64
N THR A 45 10.52 -11.71 7.93
CA THR A 45 11.20 -12.79 8.67
C THR A 45 10.30 -13.29 9.79
N LYS A 46 10.38 -12.65 10.96
CA LYS A 46 9.56 -12.95 12.12
C LYS A 46 8.93 -11.67 12.64
N ILE A 47 7.65 -11.72 13.00
CA ILE A 47 6.95 -10.60 13.64
C ILE A 47 6.17 -11.10 14.83
N THR A 48 6.09 -10.29 15.88
CA THR A 48 5.13 -10.47 16.98
C THR A 48 4.33 -9.19 17.10
N ALA A 49 3.09 -9.20 16.67
CA ALA A 49 2.30 -7.99 16.48
C ALA A 49 0.84 -8.15 16.88
N ILE A 50 0.19 -7.01 17.16
CA ILE A 50 -1.23 -6.97 17.49
C ILE A 50 -2.03 -7.46 16.27
N VAL A 51 -3.05 -8.27 16.56
CA VAL A 51 -4.01 -8.77 15.59
C VAL A 51 -5.25 -7.88 15.62
N ALA A 52 -5.70 -7.45 14.45
CA ALA A 52 -6.96 -6.74 14.31
C ALA A 52 -7.99 -7.62 13.57
N PRO A 53 -9.20 -7.80 14.11
CA PRO A 53 -10.24 -8.60 13.48
C PRO A 53 -11.03 -7.77 12.45
N LEU A 54 -11.29 -8.36 11.30
CA LEU A 54 -12.26 -7.91 10.31
C LEU A 54 -13.22 -9.07 10.06
N ASP A 55 -14.29 -9.14 10.85
CA ASP A 55 -15.24 -10.26 10.79
C ASP A 55 -16.20 -10.12 9.59
N ARG A 56 -15.65 -10.30 8.38
CA ARG A 56 -16.40 -10.22 7.11
C ARG A 56 -15.85 -11.23 6.11
N SER A 57 -16.76 -11.96 5.46
CA SER A 57 -16.45 -12.84 4.32
C SER A 57 -16.62 -12.07 3.01
N ASN A 58 -15.96 -12.54 1.95
CA ASN A 58 -16.07 -11.97 0.60
C ASN A 58 -15.72 -10.47 0.58
N VAL A 59 -14.68 -10.08 1.32
CA VAL A 59 -14.14 -8.72 1.26
C VAL A 59 -13.45 -8.56 -0.09
N ASP A 60 -14.10 -7.87 -1.02
CA ASP A 60 -13.56 -7.68 -2.36
C ASP A 60 -12.49 -6.58 -2.42
N THR A 61 -11.83 -6.45 -3.57
CA THR A 61 -10.77 -5.45 -3.76
C THR A 61 -11.26 -4.00 -3.78
N ASP A 62 -12.55 -3.72 -4.06
CA ASP A 62 -13.12 -2.37 -3.93
C ASP A 62 -13.31 -2.02 -2.45
N ALA A 63 -13.76 -2.99 -1.66
CA ALA A 63 -13.87 -2.83 -0.22
C ALA A 63 -12.51 -2.61 0.45
N ILE A 64 -11.45 -3.27 -0.03
CA ILE A 64 -10.08 -3.00 0.45
C ILE A 64 -9.63 -1.60 0.02
N ILE A 65 -9.78 -1.25 -1.26
CA ILE A 65 -9.48 0.08 -1.75
C ILE A 65 -10.40 0.49 -2.90
N PRO A 66 -11.27 1.50 -2.69
CA PRO A 66 -12.23 1.90 -3.71
C PRO A 66 -11.58 2.43 -4.99
N LYS A 67 -12.19 2.12 -6.13
CA LYS A 67 -11.68 2.46 -7.47
C LYS A 67 -11.36 3.95 -7.69
N GLN A 68 -12.03 4.88 -6.98
CA GLN A 68 -11.80 6.31 -7.16
C GLN A 68 -10.37 6.72 -6.82
N PHE A 69 -9.72 6.01 -5.88
CA PHE A 69 -8.35 6.31 -5.45
C PHE A 69 -7.28 5.77 -6.41
N LEU A 70 -7.65 4.99 -7.41
CA LEU A 70 -6.72 4.32 -8.34
C LEU A 70 -6.21 5.21 -9.48
N LYS A 71 -6.54 6.51 -9.46
CA LYS A 71 -6.05 7.49 -10.45
C LYS A 71 -4.62 7.95 -10.18
N SER A 72 -4.05 7.60 -9.03
CA SER A 72 -2.67 7.93 -8.67
C SER A 72 -1.67 7.02 -9.39
N ILE A 73 -0.61 7.60 -9.95
CA ILE A 73 0.54 6.86 -10.50
C ILE A 73 1.55 6.42 -9.44
N LYS A 74 1.40 6.89 -8.18
CA LYS A 74 2.30 6.54 -7.08
C LYS A 74 1.94 5.15 -6.56
N ARG A 75 2.93 4.38 -6.12
CA ARG A 75 2.74 3.07 -5.45
C ARG A 75 2.61 3.16 -3.92
N SER A 76 2.53 4.37 -3.37
CA SER A 76 2.48 4.63 -1.93
C SER A 76 1.45 5.70 -1.58
N GLY A 77 1.05 5.75 -0.32
CA GLY A 77 0.05 6.68 0.21
C GLY A 77 -1.38 6.15 0.13
N PHE A 78 -1.56 4.85 -0.07
CA PHE A 78 -2.89 4.22 -0.14
C PHE A 78 -3.43 3.76 1.21
N GLY A 79 -2.57 3.65 2.23
CA GLY A 79 -2.93 3.21 3.59
C GLY A 79 -4.10 3.97 4.21
N PRO A 80 -4.14 5.32 4.15
CA PRO A 80 -5.28 6.09 4.66
C PRO A 80 -6.61 5.75 3.98
N ASN A 81 -6.58 5.30 2.72
CA ASN A 81 -7.76 4.97 1.91
C ASN A 81 -8.16 3.49 2.03
N ALA A 82 -7.39 2.68 2.76
CA ALA A 82 -7.75 1.29 2.97
C ALA A 82 -9.07 1.19 3.76
N PHE A 83 -10.00 0.39 3.24
CA PHE A 83 -11.34 0.21 3.79
C PHE A 83 -12.16 1.49 3.90
N ASP A 84 -11.97 2.45 2.98
CA ASP A 84 -12.54 3.80 3.07
C ASP A 84 -14.02 3.83 3.44
N GLU A 85 -14.86 3.07 2.73
CA GLU A 85 -16.32 3.02 2.90
C GLU A 85 -16.74 2.49 4.27
N TRP A 86 -15.89 1.73 4.94
CA TRP A 86 -16.16 1.22 6.29
C TRP A 86 -15.49 2.06 7.36
N ARG A 87 -14.33 2.64 7.04
CA ARG A 87 -13.45 3.32 7.96
C ARG A 87 -13.92 4.74 8.28
N TYR A 88 -14.53 5.44 7.33
CA TYR A 88 -14.96 6.83 7.53
C TYR A 88 -16.48 6.95 7.43
N LEU A 89 -17.04 7.97 8.07
CA LEU A 89 -18.49 8.26 8.04
C LEU A 89 -18.90 9.11 6.83
N ASP A 90 -17.94 9.72 6.13
CA ASP A 90 -18.14 10.55 4.96
C ASP A 90 -17.60 9.89 3.67
N HIS A 91 -17.93 10.46 2.51
CA HIS A 91 -17.41 9.99 1.23
C HIS A 91 -15.97 10.47 1.00
N GLY A 92 -15.09 9.55 0.61
CA GLY A 92 -13.70 9.86 0.31
C GLY A 92 -13.45 10.15 -1.16
N GLU A 93 -12.76 11.25 -1.43
CA GLU A 93 -12.33 11.68 -2.77
C GLU A 93 -10.80 11.71 -2.91
N PRO A 94 -10.27 11.53 -4.13
CA PRO A 94 -8.82 11.61 -4.37
C PRO A 94 -8.23 12.95 -3.91
N GLY A 95 -7.17 12.89 -3.10
CA GLY A 95 -6.47 14.07 -2.59
C GLY A 95 -7.09 14.69 -1.34
N MET A 96 -8.20 14.15 -0.82
CA MET A 96 -8.70 14.55 0.50
C MET A 96 -7.70 14.21 1.60
N ASP A 97 -7.65 15.06 2.63
CA ASP A 97 -6.86 14.82 3.83
C ASP A 97 -7.62 13.90 4.79
N ASN A 98 -7.32 12.60 4.75
CA ASN A 98 -7.97 11.60 5.59
C ASN A 98 -7.79 11.86 7.10
N SER A 99 -6.79 12.64 7.53
CA SER A 99 -6.58 12.93 8.96
C SER A 99 -7.70 13.78 9.59
N LYS A 100 -8.49 14.45 8.75
CA LYS A 100 -9.62 15.29 9.16
C LYS A 100 -10.97 14.61 8.98
N ARG A 101 -11.00 13.42 8.40
CA ARG A 101 -12.25 12.70 8.11
C ARG A 101 -12.80 12.03 9.37
N PRO A 102 -14.12 12.10 9.62
CA PRO A 102 -14.73 11.46 10.77
C PRO A 102 -14.60 9.93 10.67
N LEU A 103 -13.94 9.30 11.64
CA LEU A 103 -13.82 7.85 11.72
C LEU A 103 -15.15 7.22 12.13
N ASN A 104 -15.46 6.08 11.52
CA ASN A 104 -16.59 5.25 11.91
C ASN A 104 -16.22 4.44 13.18
N PRO A 105 -16.82 4.70 14.34
CA PRO A 105 -16.49 3.98 15.58
C PRO A 105 -16.90 2.50 15.57
N ASP A 106 -17.87 2.13 14.72
CA ASP A 106 -18.35 0.75 14.60
C ASP A 106 -17.42 -0.13 13.76
N PHE A 107 -16.47 0.48 13.04
CA PHE A 107 -15.47 -0.26 12.30
C PHE A 107 -14.37 -0.75 13.22
N SER A 108 -14.17 -2.08 13.27
CA SER A 108 -13.23 -2.72 14.19
C SER A 108 -11.84 -2.10 14.13
N LEU A 109 -11.26 -1.86 12.96
CA LEU A 109 -9.90 -1.32 12.83
C LEU A 109 -9.75 0.14 13.33
N ASN A 110 -10.84 0.86 13.58
CA ASN A 110 -10.79 2.19 14.20
C ASN A 110 -10.76 2.13 15.73
N GLN A 111 -11.10 1.00 16.33
CA GLN A 111 -11.15 0.88 17.78
C GLN A 111 -9.74 1.02 18.38
N PRO A 112 -9.56 1.76 19.49
CA PRO A 112 -8.25 1.97 20.12
C PRO A 112 -7.48 0.69 20.42
N ARG A 113 -8.19 -0.38 20.81
CA ARG A 113 -7.62 -1.69 21.17
C ARG A 113 -6.86 -2.41 20.04
N TYR A 114 -7.04 -1.99 18.78
CA TYR A 114 -6.38 -2.58 17.61
C TYR A 114 -5.39 -1.62 16.94
N GLN A 115 -5.13 -0.45 17.51
CA GLN A 115 -4.20 0.53 16.94
C GLN A 115 -2.78 -0.04 16.88
N GLY A 116 -2.12 0.16 15.72
CA GLY A 116 -0.79 -0.39 15.46
C GLY A 116 -0.76 -1.89 15.16
N ALA A 117 -1.92 -2.52 14.91
CA ALA A 117 -1.97 -3.88 14.41
C ALA A 117 -1.19 -4.04 13.10
N GLN A 118 -0.47 -5.16 13.00
CA GLN A 118 0.27 -5.53 11.78
C GLN A 118 -0.22 -6.88 11.22
N ILE A 119 -1.19 -7.52 11.88
CA ILE A 119 -1.78 -8.78 11.45
C ILE A 119 -3.29 -8.55 11.31
N LEU A 120 -3.81 -8.76 10.11
CA LEU A 120 -5.25 -8.72 9.84
C LEU A 120 -5.82 -10.13 9.94
N LEU A 121 -6.85 -10.33 10.76
CA LEU A 121 -7.59 -11.58 10.82
C LEU A 121 -8.95 -11.39 10.16
N THR A 122 -9.27 -12.20 9.14
CA THR A 122 -10.48 -12.03 8.33
C THR A 122 -11.12 -13.39 7.99
N ARG A 123 -12.27 -13.36 7.33
CA ARG A 123 -13.00 -14.56 6.88
C ARG A 123 -12.69 -14.92 5.42
N LYS A 124 -13.35 -15.97 4.96
CA LYS A 124 -13.12 -16.60 3.66
C LYS A 124 -13.30 -15.66 2.47
N ASN A 125 -12.63 -16.03 1.38
CA ASN A 125 -12.67 -15.37 0.08
C ASN A 125 -12.23 -13.90 0.14
N PHE A 126 -11.16 -13.62 0.89
CA PHE A 126 -10.62 -12.27 1.03
C PHE A 126 -9.87 -11.83 -0.25
N GLY A 127 -10.05 -10.57 -0.63
CA GLY A 127 -9.48 -9.98 -1.84
C GLY A 127 -10.16 -10.43 -3.13
N CYS A 128 -11.42 -10.87 -3.06
CA CYS A 128 -12.17 -11.29 -4.25
C CYS A 128 -12.54 -10.11 -5.17
N GLY A 129 -13.17 -10.41 -6.31
CA GLY A 129 -13.56 -9.40 -7.29
C GLY A 129 -12.45 -9.08 -8.29
N SER A 130 -12.34 -7.82 -8.69
CA SER A 130 -11.46 -7.43 -9.79
C SER A 130 -9.97 -7.47 -9.41
N SER A 131 -9.11 -7.74 -10.40
CA SER A 131 -7.66 -7.68 -10.23
C SER A 131 -7.23 -6.25 -9.91
N ARG A 132 -6.70 -6.03 -8.70
CA ARG A 132 -6.18 -4.74 -8.24
C ARG A 132 -4.89 -4.92 -7.44
N GLU A 133 -3.76 -4.57 -8.05
CA GLU A 133 -2.46 -4.58 -7.35
C GLU A 133 -2.39 -3.55 -6.21
N HIS A 134 -3.23 -2.52 -6.27
CA HIS A 134 -3.34 -1.49 -5.25
C HIS A 134 -3.92 -1.99 -3.92
N ALA A 135 -4.66 -3.10 -3.91
CA ALA A 135 -5.27 -3.62 -2.69
C ALA A 135 -4.19 -4.10 -1.69
N PRO A 136 -3.22 -4.95 -2.07
CA PRO A 136 -2.07 -5.24 -1.22
C PRO A 136 -1.24 -4.00 -0.81
N TRP A 137 -1.09 -3.01 -1.69
CA TRP A 137 -0.38 -1.76 -1.34
C TRP A 137 -1.10 -0.97 -0.25
N ALA A 138 -2.42 -0.87 -0.34
CA ALA A 138 -3.24 -0.20 0.67
C ALA A 138 -3.08 -0.88 2.03
N LEU A 139 -3.03 -2.22 2.07
CA LEU A 139 -2.81 -2.98 3.31
C LEU A 139 -1.39 -2.81 3.86
N ASP A 140 -0.35 -2.88 3.03
CA ASP A 140 1.05 -2.65 3.45
C ASP A 140 1.24 -1.22 3.99
N ASP A 141 0.73 -0.21 3.27
CA ASP A 141 0.82 1.19 3.68
C ASP A 141 -0.05 1.50 4.91
N TYR A 142 -1.14 0.76 5.13
CA TYR A 142 -1.89 0.84 6.39
C TYR A 142 -1.04 0.35 7.57
N GLY A 143 -0.15 -0.61 7.31
CA GLY A 143 0.80 -1.16 8.29
C GLY A 143 0.69 -2.68 8.47
N PHE A 144 -0.20 -3.34 7.73
CA PHE A 144 -0.31 -4.80 7.80
C PHE A 144 0.89 -5.48 7.14
N ARG A 145 1.43 -6.48 7.82
CA ARG A 145 2.51 -7.35 7.36
C ARG A 145 2.02 -8.73 7.00
N ALA A 146 0.94 -9.18 7.64
CA ALA A 146 0.30 -10.45 7.33
C ALA A 146 -1.23 -10.34 7.35
N VAL A 147 -1.88 -11.19 6.56
CA VAL A 147 -3.34 -11.38 6.57
C VAL A 147 -3.62 -12.85 6.79
N ILE A 148 -4.46 -13.19 7.75
CA ILE A 148 -4.86 -14.55 8.09
C ILE A 148 -6.32 -14.74 7.70
N ALA A 149 -6.61 -15.73 6.87
CA ALA A 149 -7.97 -16.05 6.43
C ALA A 149 -8.13 -17.54 6.10
N PRO A 150 -9.36 -18.07 6.04
CA PRO A 150 -9.61 -19.41 5.53
C PRO A 150 -9.33 -19.57 4.04
N SER A 151 -9.47 -18.51 3.26
CA SER A 151 -9.18 -18.51 1.83
C SER A 151 -9.03 -17.10 1.27
N PHE A 152 -8.32 -17.00 0.15
CA PHE A 152 -8.07 -15.77 -0.59
C PHE A 152 -8.46 -15.98 -2.05
N ALA A 153 -8.78 -14.90 -2.77
CA ALA A 153 -8.85 -14.95 -4.22
C ALA A 153 -7.44 -15.05 -4.83
N ASP A 154 -7.28 -15.92 -5.82
CA ASP A 154 -5.96 -16.30 -6.38
C ASP A 154 -5.11 -15.11 -6.83
N ILE A 155 -5.73 -14.14 -7.50
CA ILE A 155 -5.03 -12.95 -8.01
C ILE A 155 -4.53 -12.09 -6.85
N PHE A 156 -5.39 -11.82 -5.87
CA PHE A 156 -5.00 -11.06 -4.69
C PHE A 156 -3.90 -11.79 -3.90
N PHE A 157 -4.05 -13.09 -3.71
CA PHE A 157 -3.06 -13.94 -3.03
C PHE A 157 -1.68 -13.84 -3.68
N ASN A 158 -1.61 -13.93 -5.01
CA ASN A 158 -0.36 -13.77 -5.76
C ASN A 158 0.22 -12.37 -5.63
N ASN A 159 -0.62 -11.32 -5.70
CA ASN A 159 -0.17 -9.95 -5.57
C ASN A 159 0.37 -9.62 -4.17
N CYS A 160 -0.10 -10.30 -3.12
CA CYS A 160 0.46 -10.12 -1.77
C CYS A 160 1.96 -10.44 -1.73
N TYR A 161 2.36 -11.60 -2.26
CA TYR A 161 3.76 -12.04 -2.28
C TYR A 161 4.67 -11.09 -3.04
N LYS A 162 4.20 -10.51 -4.15
CA LYS A 162 4.97 -9.53 -4.95
C LYS A 162 5.20 -8.21 -4.22
N ASN A 163 4.44 -7.95 -3.15
CA ASN A 163 4.41 -6.70 -2.42
C ASN A 163 4.84 -6.83 -0.95
N GLY A 164 5.37 -7.99 -0.53
CA GLY A 164 5.91 -8.17 0.82
C GLY A 164 4.86 -8.36 1.91
N LEU A 165 3.60 -8.61 1.52
CA LEU A 165 2.49 -8.95 2.40
C LEU A 165 2.36 -10.48 2.46
N LEU A 166 2.30 -11.06 3.66
CA LEU A 166 2.19 -12.51 3.85
C LEU A 166 0.72 -12.93 4.05
N PRO A 167 0.05 -13.54 3.05
CA PRO A 167 -1.24 -14.17 3.25
C PRO A 167 -1.06 -15.57 3.85
N ILE A 168 -1.74 -15.84 4.96
CA ILE A 168 -1.69 -17.10 5.70
C ILE A 168 -3.06 -17.76 5.63
N VAL A 169 -3.08 -19.00 5.14
CA VAL A 169 -4.29 -19.82 5.08
C VAL A 169 -4.33 -20.73 6.31
N LEU A 170 -5.42 -20.66 7.06
CA LEU A 170 -5.74 -21.55 8.19
C LEU A 170 -7.13 -22.17 7.97
N THR A 171 -7.51 -23.18 8.75
CA THR A 171 -8.88 -23.73 8.65
C THR A 171 -9.91 -22.75 9.21
N GLU A 172 -11.19 -22.90 8.84
CA GLU A 172 -12.27 -22.05 9.39
C GLU A 172 -12.34 -22.17 10.92
N GLU A 173 -12.13 -23.37 11.47
CA GLU A 173 -12.15 -23.62 12.92
C GLU A 173 -10.99 -22.92 13.65
N GLN A 174 -9.79 -22.93 13.06
CA GLN A 174 -8.64 -22.22 13.59
C GLN A 174 -8.88 -20.71 13.58
N VAL A 175 -9.41 -20.18 12.48
CA VAL A 175 -9.75 -18.75 12.35
C VAL A 175 -10.84 -18.35 13.35
N ASP A 176 -11.90 -19.15 13.49
CA ASP A 176 -12.97 -18.94 14.48
C ASP A 176 -12.42 -18.86 15.91
N ARG A 177 -11.49 -19.77 16.24
CA ARG A 177 -10.84 -19.76 17.55
C ARG A 177 -10.03 -18.47 17.75
N LEU A 178 -9.23 -18.08 16.76
CA LEU A 178 -8.46 -16.83 16.82
C LEU A 178 -9.36 -15.59 16.98
N PHE A 179 -10.52 -15.54 16.33
CA PHE A 179 -11.47 -14.44 16.52
C PHE A 179 -11.92 -14.34 17.99
N LYS A 180 -12.29 -15.47 18.60
CA LYS A 180 -12.69 -15.52 20.02
C LYS A 180 -11.55 -15.07 20.95
N GLU A 181 -10.32 -15.49 20.66
CA GLU A 181 -9.14 -15.11 21.45
C GLU A 181 -8.83 -13.60 21.33
N VAL A 182 -8.92 -13.04 20.12
CA VAL A 182 -8.72 -11.61 19.86
C VAL A 182 -9.78 -10.75 20.55
N GLU A 183 -11.04 -11.18 20.52
CA GLU A 183 -12.14 -10.46 21.17
C GLU A 183 -12.00 -10.49 22.70
N ALA A 184 -11.66 -11.65 23.27
CA ALA A 184 -11.52 -11.84 24.71
C ALA A 184 -10.29 -11.14 25.31
N ASN A 185 -9.24 -10.88 24.52
CA ASN A 185 -7.97 -10.35 25.02
C ASN A 185 -7.59 -9.05 24.29
N GLU A 186 -7.63 -7.92 25.01
CA GLU A 186 -7.11 -6.66 24.47
C GLU A 186 -5.59 -6.76 24.24
N GLY A 187 -5.13 -6.23 23.10
CA GLY A 187 -3.72 -6.32 22.73
C GLY A 187 -3.25 -7.73 22.36
N TYR A 188 -4.17 -8.64 21.99
CA TYR A 188 -3.83 -9.98 21.52
C TYR A 188 -2.80 -9.94 20.39
N ARG A 189 -1.72 -10.72 20.56
CA ARG A 189 -0.56 -10.74 19.66
C ARG A 189 -0.31 -12.15 19.15
N LEU A 190 0.00 -12.25 17.86
CA LEU A 190 0.50 -13.49 17.27
C LEU A 190 1.96 -13.32 16.88
N SER A 191 2.73 -14.38 17.10
CA SER A 191 4.10 -14.47 16.59
C SER A 191 4.09 -15.28 15.30
N ILE A 192 4.47 -14.68 14.18
CA ILE A 192 4.57 -15.34 12.87
C ILE A 192 6.04 -15.49 12.54
N ASP A 193 6.47 -16.71 12.26
CA ASP A 193 7.82 -17.06 11.83
C ASP A 193 7.76 -17.62 10.41
N LEU A 194 8.20 -16.85 9.41
CA LEU A 194 8.15 -17.28 8.02
C LEU A 194 9.16 -18.40 7.73
N ALA A 195 10.33 -18.37 8.37
CA ALA A 195 11.35 -19.40 8.16
C ALA A 195 10.87 -20.75 8.71
N GLY A 196 10.26 -20.73 9.90
CA GLY A 196 9.64 -21.88 10.54
C GLY A 196 8.23 -22.21 10.05
N GLN A 197 7.60 -21.38 9.21
CA GLN A 197 6.24 -21.56 8.69
C GLN A 197 5.19 -21.75 9.81
N THR A 198 5.34 -20.97 10.88
CA THR A 198 4.54 -21.15 12.10
C THR A 198 3.95 -19.85 12.61
N LEU A 199 2.79 -19.98 13.24
CA LEU A 199 2.10 -18.96 13.97
C LEU A 199 1.92 -19.45 15.42
N THR A 200 2.41 -18.67 16.38
CA THR A 200 2.34 -19.00 17.81
C THR A 200 1.40 -18.04 18.53
N THR A 201 0.41 -18.59 19.24
CA THR A 201 -0.53 -17.84 20.08
C THR A 201 0.11 -17.45 21.42
N PRO A 202 -0.45 -16.49 22.17
CA PRO A 202 0.02 -16.15 23.51
C PRO A 202 -0.02 -17.33 24.49
N GLY A 203 -0.91 -18.30 24.26
CA GLY A 203 -1.01 -19.53 25.05
C GLY A 203 0.09 -20.56 24.74
N GLY A 204 0.98 -20.29 23.78
CA GLY A 204 2.05 -21.19 23.36
C GLY A 204 1.66 -22.22 22.31
N GLU A 205 0.40 -22.23 21.87
CA GLU A 205 -0.03 -23.09 20.77
C GLU A 205 0.62 -22.64 19.46
N THR A 206 1.07 -23.62 18.67
CA THR A 206 1.71 -23.36 17.38
C THR A 206 0.88 -23.97 16.25
N LEU A 207 0.51 -23.13 15.29
CA LEU A 207 -0.18 -23.49 14.05
C LEU A 207 0.81 -23.42 12.89
N ALA A 208 0.86 -24.44 12.05
CA ALA A 208 1.63 -24.42 10.82
C ALA A 208 0.83 -23.77 9.69
N PHE A 209 1.53 -23.17 8.73
CA PHE A 209 0.92 -22.69 7.49
C PHE A 209 1.83 -22.99 6.29
N ASP A 210 1.22 -23.21 5.13
CA ASP A 210 1.98 -23.58 3.93
C ASP A 210 2.36 -22.37 3.08
N ILE A 211 3.57 -22.40 2.53
CA ILE A 211 4.08 -21.47 1.52
C ILE A 211 5.09 -22.19 0.64
N THR A 212 5.07 -21.91 -0.66
CA THR A 212 6.05 -22.49 -1.58
C THR A 212 7.45 -21.94 -1.30
N GLU A 213 8.48 -22.77 -1.53
CA GLU A 213 9.87 -22.38 -1.26
C GLU A 213 10.28 -21.11 -2.01
N HIS A 214 9.85 -20.97 -3.26
CA HIS A 214 10.11 -19.76 -4.04
C HIS A 214 9.50 -18.50 -3.40
N ARG A 215 8.21 -18.53 -3.01
CA ARG A 215 7.54 -17.38 -2.38
C ARG A 215 8.17 -17.05 -1.03
N LYS A 216 8.52 -18.08 -0.26
CA LYS A 216 9.22 -17.95 1.02
C LYS A 216 10.57 -17.26 0.84
N HIS A 217 11.38 -17.72 -0.11
CA HIS A 217 12.67 -17.12 -0.43
C HIS A 217 12.52 -15.64 -0.83
N CYS A 218 11.54 -15.31 -1.68
CA CYS A 218 11.30 -13.93 -2.09
C CYS A 218 10.94 -13.03 -0.90
N LEU A 219 10.00 -13.47 -0.05
CA LEU A 219 9.59 -12.73 1.14
C LEU A 219 10.72 -12.59 2.16
N LEU A 220 11.49 -13.65 2.45
CA LEU A 220 12.61 -13.61 3.40
C LEU A 220 13.68 -12.60 2.99
N ASN A 221 13.95 -12.49 1.69
CA ASN A 221 15.02 -11.66 1.16
C ASN A 221 14.54 -10.29 0.64
N GLY A 222 13.22 -10.02 0.67
CA GLY A 222 12.68 -8.80 0.09
C GLY A 222 12.89 -8.71 -1.43
N LEU A 223 12.90 -9.85 -2.12
CA LEU A 223 13.09 -9.93 -3.56
C LEU A 223 11.76 -9.80 -4.30
N ASP A 224 11.66 -8.79 -5.13
CA ASP A 224 10.61 -8.71 -6.14
C ASP A 224 11.08 -9.28 -7.49
N GLU A 225 10.23 -9.28 -8.52
CA GLU A 225 10.57 -9.80 -9.86
C GLU A 225 11.85 -9.17 -10.46
N ILE A 226 12.13 -7.89 -10.14
CA ILE A 226 13.36 -7.23 -10.57
C ILE A 226 14.52 -7.72 -9.72
N GLY A 227 14.35 -7.81 -8.40
CA GLY A 227 15.34 -8.38 -7.48
C GLY A 227 15.76 -9.80 -7.87
N LEU A 228 14.80 -10.66 -8.25
CA LEU A 228 15.05 -12.01 -8.77
C LEU A 228 15.88 -11.98 -10.06
N THR A 229 15.50 -11.14 -11.03
CA THR A 229 16.24 -11.03 -12.29
C THR A 229 17.67 -10.51 -12.05
N LEU A 230 17.84 -9.56 -11.14
CA LEU A 230 19.15 -9.01 -10.77
C LEU A 230 20.06 -10.05 -10.09
N GLN A 231 19.52 -11.10 -9.46
CA GLN A 231 20.34 -12.20 -8.96
C GLN A 231 21.04 -12.97 -10.08
N HIS A 232 20.52 -12.91 -11.30
CA HIS A 232 21.11 -13.51 -12.49
C HIS A 232 21.89 -12.49 -13.34
N ALA A 233 22.14 -11.27 -12.86
CA ALA A 233 22.78 -10.21 -13.65
C ALA A 233 24.15 -10.65 -14.18
N ASP A 234 24.96 -11.33 -13.37
CA ASP A 234 26.29 -11.82 -13.78
C ASP A 234 26.19 -12.93 -14.84
N GLU A 235 25.19 -13.80 -14.74
CA GLU A 235 24.92 -14.85 -15.74
C GLU A 235 24.44 -14.26 -17.06
N ILE A 236 23.58 -13.23 -16.99
CA ILE A 236 23.11 -12.47 -18.16
C ILE A 236 24.29 -11.76 -18.82
N HIS A 237 25.14 -11.09 -18.04
CA HIS A 237 26.34 -10.43 -18.56
C HIS A 237 27.31 -11.42 -19.20
N ALA A 238 27.55 -12.57 -18.56
CA ALA A 238 28.40 -13.63 -19.13
C ALA A 238 27.81 -14.21 -20.43
N PHE A 239 26.49 -14.38 -20.49
CA PHE A 239 25.79 -14.83 -21.69
C PHE A 239 25.87 -13.78 -22.82
N GLU A 240 25.64 -12.50 -22.52
CA GLU A 240 25.73 -11.40 -23.48
C GLU A 240 27.13 -11.25 -24.05
N GLU A 241 28.17 -11.32 -23.21
CA GLU A 241 29.56 -11.20 -23.64
C GLU A 241 29.96 -12.38 -24.54
N LYS A 242 29.57 -13.60 -24.17
CA LYS A 242 29.77 -14.79 -25.01
C LYS A 242 29.03 -14.65 -26.36
N ARG A 243 27.85 -14.06 -26.36
CA ARG A 243 27.04 -13.87 -27.57
C ARG A 243 27.58 -12.75 -28.45
N ARG A 244 28.14 -11.69 -27.88
CA ARG A 244 28.86 -10.63 -28.60
C ARG A 244 30.08 -11.18 -29.35
N GLN A 245 30.78 -12.14 -28.74
CA GLN A 245 31.93 -12.82 -29.36
C GLN A 245 31.53 -13.82 -30.44
N SER A 246 30.45 -14.59 -30.24
CA SER A 246 30.04 -15.66 -31.16
C SER A 246 29.06 -15.23 -32.26
N GLN A 247 28.34 -14.12 -32.07
CA GLN A 247 27.34 -13.59 -33.00
C GLN A 247 27.48 -12.06 -33.16
N PRO A 248 28.65 -11.54 -33.57
CA PRO A 248 28.92 -10.09 -33.59
C PRO A 248 27.98 -9.30 -34.52
N TRP A 249 27.40 -9.92 -35.55
CA TRP A 249 26.46 -9.28 -36.48
C TRP A 249 25.12 -8.88 -35.85
N LEU A 250 24.80 -9.35 -34.62
CA LEU A 250 23.61 -8.92 -33.87
C LEU A 250 23.82 -7.62 -33.09
N PHE A 251 25.07 -7.16 -32.96
CA PHE A 251 25.44 -6.03 -32.09
C PHE A 251 26.05 -4.86 -32.85
N ASN A 252 26.33 -5.03 -34.15
CA ASN A 252 26.80 -3.97 -35.03
C ASN A 252 25.63 -3.48 -35.89
N GLY A 253 24.92 -2.46 -35.39
CA GLY A 253 23.90 -1.70 -36.10
C GLY A 253 23.95 -0.24 -35.67
#